data_AF-A0AAU2M4X1-F1
#
_entry.id   AF-A0AAU2M4X1-F1
#
_cell.length_a   1.000
_cell.length_b   1.000
_cell.length_c   1.000
_cell.angle_alpha   90.00
_cell.angle_beta   90.00
_cell.angle_gamma   90.00
#
_symmetry.space_group_name_H-M   'P 1'
#
loop_
_entity.id
_entity.type
_entity.pdbx_description
1 polymer ?
#
loop_
_entity_poly.entity_id
_entity_poly.type
_entity_poly.pdbx_seq_one_letter_code
_entity_poly.pdbx_strand_id
1 'polypeptide(L)'
;MNQELQPFFEVLNGSNSVDDAYLQAPGSGSVPKLPDYEDIVARYPDLANAKCVFVSGSLVSGWGNERSDLDIFVIANEGHVRDVIPDSVVKVGRTDQDIEQAGFVVAMGSVGGVRADIEFWTAEYIDGLISQTRPRSERYLGRKGHPTYEEQDLLYRLSIGRALSGHDWLTERKRQIQESDYPIWIAENHKVHGENQLEDLVGMYASNDIKSATLMARDSYTSALQAILAFQGDVSPSGKWIAHRLAQAKLGHPSIEEAWAVLTMRDCTEPDWPMATARRAHRIFLTVEQEISGHSRCGTTESHHGIERRLGVRTYRIEGDTIIADVTKCRTNAVGGYIWSLCDGIHAEADIARCLARDFGLNSADAAEYVTSALSDLRAKGLI
;
A
#
# COMPACT_ATOMS: atom_id res chain seq x y z
N MET A 1 -2.76 42.08 -0.70
CA MET A 1 -1.94 40.87 -0.98
C MET A 1 -1.44 40.35 0.36
N ASN A 2 -2.00 39.24 0.85
CA ASN A 2 -1.68 38.71 2.19
C ASN A 2 -0.69 37.55 2.03
N GLN A 3 0.53 37.68 2.56
CA GLN A 3 1.62 36.73 2.25
C GLN A 3 1.40 35.32 2.84
N GLU A 4 0.60 35.22 3.89
CA GLU A 4 0.26 33.97 4.60
C GLU A 4 -0.86 33.16 3.93
N LEU A 5 -1.45 33.64 2.82
CA LEU A 5 -2.44 32.90 2.02
C LEU A 5 -1.82 32.15 0.83
N GLN A 6 -0.49 31.95 0.86
CA GLN A 6 0.10 30.79 0.19
C GLN A 6 -0.22 29.54 1.06
N PRO A 7 -0.60 28.38 0.47
CA PRO A 7 -1.73 27.61 0.99
C PRO A 7 -1.37 26.19 1.46
N PHE A 8 -2.32 25.53 2.13
CA PHE A 8 -2.27 24.11 2.54
C PHE A 8 -3.71 23.62 2.89
N PHE A 9 -4.15 22.44 2.40
CA PHE A 9 -5.58 22.08 2.32
C PHE A 9 -5.93 20.59 2.44
N GLU A 10 -7.16 20.34 2.94
CA GLU A 10 -7.87 19.06 3.22
C GLU A 10 -9.40 19.37 3.29
N VAL A 11 -10.43 18.49 3.27
CA VAL A 11 -10.74 17.06 2.95
C VAL A 11 -12.30 16.95 2.87
N LEU A 12 -12.88 15.75 2.64
CA LEU A 12 -14.32 15.35 2.71
C LEU A 12 -15.19 15.56 1.44
N ASN A 13 -16.20 14.72 1.13
CA ASN A 13 -16.45 13.27 1.39
C ASN A 13 -17.61 12.78 0.44
N GLY A 14 -17.77 11.46 0.22
CA GLY A 14 -18.89 10.87 -0.54
C GLY A 14 -18.84 9.33 -0.65
N SER A 15 -19.99 8.65 -0.75
CA SER A 15 -20.10 7.16 -0.67
C SER A 15 -21.04 6.55 -1.73
N ASN A 16 -20.95 5.23 -1.97
CA ASN A 16 -22.05 4.32 -2.40
C ASN A 16 -21.61 2.84 -2.51
N SER A 17 -22.56 1.93 -2.82
CA SER A 17 -22.41 0.45 -2.80
C SER A 17 -22.83 -0.25 -4.11
N VAL A 18 -22.32 -1.48 -4.35
CA VAL A 18 -22.67 -2.37 -5.50
C VAL A 18 -22.69 -3.85 -5.05
N ASP A 19 -23.42 -4.71 -5.78
CA ASP A 19 -23.75 -6.12 -5.47
C ASP A 19 -22.70 -7.20 -5.82
N ASP A 20 -22.82 -8.39 -5.21
CA ASP A 20 -22.02 -9.61 -5.43
C ASP A 20 -22.57 -10.50 -6.57
N ALA A 21 -21.72 -10.87 -7.56
CA ALA A 21 -22.08 -11.87 -8.58
C ALA A 21 -20.90 -12.56 -9.34
N TYR A 22 -19.69 -12.68 -8.77
CA TYR A 22 -18.56 -13.39 -9.43
C TYR A 22 -17.78 -14.32 -8.49
N LEU A 23 -16.98 -15.22 -9.10
CA LEU A 23 -16.20 -16.31 -8.48
C LEU A 23 -17.00 -17.53 -7.97
N GLN A 24 -17.41 -18.42 -8.88
CA GLN A 24 -17.46 -19.86 -8.54
C GLN A 24 -16.04 -20.43 -8.65
N ALA A 25 -15.45 -20.82 -7.51
CA ALA A 25 -14.08 -21.34 -7.46
C ALA A 25 -13.97 -22.74 -8.10
N PRO A 26 -12.84 -23.05 -8.79
CA PRO A 26 -12.66 -24.35 -9.43
C PRO A 26 -12.38 -25.47 -8.41
N GLY A 27 -13.24 -26.49 -8.39
CA GLY A 27 -12.99 -27.77 -7.71
C GLY A 27 -12.95 -27.68 -6.19
N SER A 28 -14.00 -28.15 -5.51
CA SER A 28 -14.12 -28.14 -4.05
C SER A 28 -13.24 -29.19 -3.35
N GLY A 29 -11.92 -29.09 -3.49
CA GLY A 29 -11.00 -29.62 -2.50
C GLY A 29 -11.30 -28.94 -1.17
N SER A 30 -11.61 -29.71 -0.13
CA SER A 30 -12.01 -29.15 1.16
C SER A 30 -10.86 -28.36 1.77
N VAL A 31 -11.01 -27.03 1.87
CA VAL A 31 -10.09 -26.18 2.63
C VAL A 31 -9.94 -26.78 4.03
N PRO A 32 -8.72 -27.03 4.53
CA PRO A 32 -8.52 -27.64 5.85
C PRO A 32 -9.28 -26.89 6.95
N LYS A 33 -9.98 -27.62 7.83
CA LYS A 33 -10.57 -27.02 9.04
C LYS A 33 -9.41 -26.42 9.85
N LEU A 34 -9.37 -25.09 9.93
CA LEU A 34 -8.46 -24.39 10.84
C LEU A 34 -8.67 -24.94 12.26
N PRO A 35 -7.59 -25.26 13.00
CA PRO A 35 -7.72 -25.70 14.38
C PRO A 35 -8.34 -24.62 15.25
N ASP A 36 -8.92 -25.07 16.36
CA ASP A 36 -9.34 -24.21 17.49
C ASP A 36 -8.18 -24.04 18.49
N TYR A 37 -8.45 -23.38 19.63
CA TYR A 37 -7.39 -23.13 20.63
C TYR A 37 -7.04 -24.41 21.39
N GLU A 38 -8.03 -25.27 21.59
CA GLU A 38 -7.94 -26.57 22.23
C GLU A 38 -7.06 -27.53 21.41
N ASP A 39 -7.27 -27.63 20.09
CA ASP A 39 -6.38 -28.34 19.14
C ASP A 39 -4.90 -27.89 19.29
N ILE A 40 -4.68 -26.58 19.48
CA ILE A 40 -3.34 -25.96 19.55
C ILE A 40 -2.66 -26.22 20.90
N VAL A 41 -3.34 -25.96 22.02
CA VAL A 41 -2.78 -26.15 23.37
C VAL A 41 -2.61 -27.64 23.70
N ALA A 42 -3.48 -28.53 23.18
CA ALA A 42 -3.28 -29.97 23.31
C ALA A 42 -2.00 -30.47 22.60
N ARG A 43 -1.58 -29.79 21.54
CA ARG A 43 -0.33 -30.08 20.81
C ARG A 43 0.89 -29.37 21.40
N TYR A 44 0.71 -28.17 21.95
CA TYR A 44 1.75 -27.27 22.45
C TYR A 44 1.30 -26.59 23.76
N PRO A 45 1.39 -27.27 24.92
CA PRO A 45 0.82 -26.78 26.18
C PRO A 45 1.37 -25.43 26.65
N ASP A 46 2.63 -25.14 26.33
CA ASP A 46 3.35 -23.93 26.75
C ASP A 46 2.72 -22.64 26.19
N LEU A 47 2.01 -22.76 25.06
CA LEU A 47 1.23 -21.68 24.43
C LEU A 47 0.04 -21.22 25.30
N ALA A 48 -0.36 -21.99 26.31
CA ALA A 48 -1.37 -21.56 27.29
C ALA A 48 -0.94 -20.33 28.10
N ASN A 49 0.37 -20.07 28.20
CA ASN A 49 0.93 -18.92 28.92
C ASN A 49 1.13 -17.67 28.03
N ALA A 50 0.79 -17.74 26.74
CA ALA A 50 0.94 -16.63 25.80
C ALA A 50 -0.11 -15.53 26.03
N LYS A 51 0.29 -14.28 25.79
CA LYS A 51 -0.53 -13.05 25.85
C LYS A 51 -1.62 -13.04 24.77
N CYS A 52 -1.30 -13.60 23.61
CA CYS A 52 -2.20 -13.82 22.48
C CYS A 52 -1.65 -14.96 21.61
N VAL A 53 -2.53 -15.84 21.14
CA VAL A 53 -2.23 -16.80 20.07
C VAL A 53 -3.22 -16.56 18.95
N PHE A 54 -2.75 -16.34 17.73
CA PHE A 54 -3.61 -16.14 16.57
C PHE A 54 -3.10 -16.90 15.35
N VAL A 55 -4.00 -17.25 14.45
CA VAL A 55 -3.67 -17.80 13.13
C VAL A 55 -3.83 -16.71 12.07
N SER A 56 -3.06 -16.78 10.99
CA SER A 56 -3.09 -15.77 9.93
C SER A 56 -2.94 -16.38 8.53
N GLY A 57 -2.67 -15.54 7.54
CA GLY A 57 -2.33 -15.95 6.18
C GLY A 57 -3.47 -16.59 5.39
N SER A 58 -3.08 -17.36 4.36
CA SER A 58 -3.99 -17.73 3.26
C SER A 58 -5.20 -18.56 3.69
N LEU A 59 -5.05 -19.46 4.67
CA LEU A 59 -6.17 -20.24 5.20
C LEU A 59 -7.19 -19.36 5.95
N VAL A 60 -6.73 -18.30 6.64
CA VAL A 60 -7.59 -17.35 7.35
C VAL A 60 -8.29 -16.38 6.40
N SER A 61 -7.61 -15.94 5.33
CA SER A 61 -8.20 -15.13 4.26
C SER A 61 -9.18 -15.89 3.34
N GLY A 62 -9.28 -17.22 3.48
CA GLY A 62 -10.09 -18.07 2.60
C GLY A 62 -9.50 -18.30 1.20
N TRP A 63 -8.20 -18.01 1.01
CA TRP A 63 -7.46 -18.19 -0.25
C TRP A 63 -6.49 -19.38 -0.21
N GLY A 64 -6.49 -20.14 0.89
CA GLY A 64 -5.61 -21.28 1.09
C GLY A 64 -6.02 -22.49 0.26
N ASN A 65 -5.05 -23.36 -0.02
CA ASN A 65 -5.23 -24.61 -0.77
C ASN A 65 -4.68 -25.82 0.02
N GLU A 66 -4.70 -27.01 -0.58
CA GLU A 66 -4.20 -28.26 0.04
C GLU A 66 -2.74 -28.19 0.55
N ARG A 67 -1.94 -27.23 0.05
CA ARG A 67 -0.52 -27.00 0.39
C ARG A 67 -0.29 -25.68 1.12
N SER A 68 -1.36 -25.01 1.57
CA SER A 68 -1.21 -23.86 2.46
C SER A 68 -0.89 -24.34 3.87
N ASP A 69 0.21 -23.84 4.40
CA ASP A 69 0.62 -24.06 5.77
C ASP A 69 -0.23 -23.25 6.75
N LEU A 70 -0.20 -23.65 8.02
CA LEU A 70 -0.85 -22.95 9.11
C LEU A 70 0.11 -21.92 9.72
N ASP A 71 -0.03 -20.65 9.33
CA ASP A 71 0.72 -19.55 9.94
C ASP A 71 0.18 -19.28 11.37
N ILE A 72 0.95 -19.63 12.41
CA ILE A 72 0.61 -19.39 13.84
C ILE A 72 1.51 -18.29 14.40
N PHE A 73 0.90 -17.30 15.05
CA PHE A 73 1.61 -16.23 15.74
C PHE A 73 1.36 -16.32 17.25
N VAL A 74 2.44 -16.35 18.01
CA VAL A 74 2.47 -16.50 19.47
C VAL A 74 3.09 -15.24 20.07
N ILE A 75 2.30 -14.51 20.84
CA ILE A 75 2.71 -13.25 21.44
C ILE A 75 2.92 -13.45 22.94
N ALA A 76 4.08 -13.06 23.45
CA ALA A 76 4.38 -13.04 24.88
C ALA A 76 4.88 -11.65 25.31
N ASN A 77 5.14 -11.45 26.60
CA ASN A 77 5.94 -10.30 27.04
C ASN A 77 7.43 -10.65 26.87
N GLU A 78 8.29 -9.65 26.66
CA GLU A 78 9.74 -9.79 26.42
C GLU A 78 10.44 -10.78 27.38
N GLY A 79 10.21 -10.64 28.69
CA GLY A 79 10.79 -11.52 29.71
C GLY A 79 10.24 -12.95 29.76
N HIS A 80 9.22 -13.28 28.96
CA HIS A 80 8.49 -14.55 28.98
C HIS A 80 8.37 -15.23 27.61
N VAL A 81 8.90 -14.65 26.53
CA VAL A 81 8.81 -15.24 25.19
C VAL A 81 9.56 -16.58 25.08
N ARG A 82 10.58 -16.82 25.91
CA ARG A 82 11.24 -18.13 26.01
C ARG A 82 10.40 -19.17 26.75
N ASP A 83 9.54 -18.75 27.67
CA ASP A 83 8.69 -19.64 28.50
C ASP A 83 7.52 -20.26 27.71
N VAL A 84 7.24 -19.76 26.50
CA VAL A 84 6.16 -20.22 25.60
C VAL A 84 6.66 -21.00 24.38
N ILE A 85 7.98 -21.10 24.15
CA ILE A 85 8.54 -21.84 23.01
C ILE A 85 8.66 -23.33 23.38
N PRO A 86 7.87 -24.25 22.79
CA PRO A 86 7.88 -25.66 23.20
C PRO A 86 9.14 -26.37 22.70
N ASP A 87 9.77 -27.22 23.52
CA ASP A 87 10.91 -28.07 23.11
C ASP A 87 10.61 -29.00 21.91
N SER A 88 9.32 -29.17 21.55
CA SER A 88 8.88 -30.01 20.42
C SER A 88 8.69 -29.27 19.08
N VAL A 89 9.08 -27.99 18.96
CA VAL A 89 9.15 -27.27 17.68
C VAL A 89 10.58 -27.21 17.13
N VAL A 90 10.73 -27.26 15.81
CA VAL A 90 12.05 -27.15 15.17
C VAL A 90 12.31 -25.68 14.86
N LYS A 91 13.11 -24.99 15.68
CA LYS A 91 13.57 -23.61 15.42
C LYS A 91 14.27 -23.52 14.05
N VAL A 92 13.95 -22.52 13.24
CA VAL A 92 14.47 -22.39 11.87
C VAL A 92 15.28 -21.12 11.69
N GLY A 93 16.49 -21.29 11.15
CA GLY A 93 17.37 -20.18 10.77
C GLY A 93 18.10 -19.56 11.95
N ARG A 94 17.51 -18.53 12.56
CA ARG A 94 18.14 -17.70 13.59
C ARG A 94 18.18 -18.39 14.96
N THR A 95 19.11 -17.97 15.80
CA THR A 95 19.48 -18.61 17.07
C THR A 95 18.73 -18.01 18.26
N ASP A 96 18.90 -18.59 19.45
CA ASP A 96 18.30 -18.06 20.68
C ASP A 96 18.82 -16.67 21.10
N GLN A 97 19.90 -16.16 20.49
CA GLN A 97 20.34 -14.76 20.65
C GLN A 97 19.48 -13.77 19.85
N ASP A 98 18.81 -14.23 18.79
CA ASP A 98 18.11 -13.35 17.84
C ASP A 98 16.77 -12.84 18.39
N ILE A 99 16.17 -13.48 19.40
CA ILE A 99 15.03 -12.93 20.15
C ILE A 99 15.42 -11.57 20.78
N GLU A 100 16.60 -11.49 21.39
CA GLU A 100 17.10 -10.29 22.08
C GLU A 100 17.57 -9.18 21.13
N GLN A 101 17.72 -9.48 19.83
CA GLN A 101 18.25 -8.53 18.83
C GLN A 101 17.24 -8.16 17.73
N ALA A 102 16.30 -9.06 17.42
CA ALA A 102 15.30 -8.89 16.37
C ALA A 102 13.85 -8.96 16.89
N GLY A 103 13.62 -9.36 18.15
CA GLY A 103 12.29 -9.42 18.75
C GLY A 103 11.48 -10.68 18.47
N PHE A 104 12.01 -11.63 17.67
CA PHE A 104 11.30 -12.85 17.28
C PHE A 104 12.16 -14.09 17.04
N VAL A 105 11.49 -15.25 17.02
CA VAL A 105 12.01 -16.55 16.53
C VAL A 105 10.93 -17.25 15.70
N VAL A 106 11.36 -17.93 14.63
CA VAL A 106 10.50 -18.77 13.78
C VAL A 106 10.80 -20.25 14.04
N ALA A 107 9.78 -21.09 14.11
CA ALA A 107 9.91 -22.54 14.23
C ALA A 107 8.88 -23.28 13.38
N MET A 108 9.23 -24.48 12.90
CA MET A 108 8.29 -25.38 12.23
C MET A 108 7.67 -26.38 13.21
N GLY A 109 6.39 -26.66 12.99
CA GLY A 109 5.58 -27.58 13.77
C GLY A 109 4.54 -28.31 12.92
N SER A 110 3.62 -29.00 13.60
CA SER A 110 2.43 -29.57 12.95
C SER A 110 1.28 -29.76 13.93
N VAL A 111 0.07 -29.45 13.46
CA VAL A 111 -1.20 -29.46 14.22
C VAL A 111 -2.24 -30.18 13.35
N GLY A 112 -2.91 -31.20 13.89
CA GLY A 112 -3.88 -32.01 13.13
C GLY A 112 -3.30 -32.72 11.90
N GLY A 113 -1.98 -32.82 11.76
CA GLY A 113 -1.29 -33.33 10.57
C GLY A 113 -0.99 -32.27 9.49
N VAL A 114 -1.45 -31.03 9.65
CA VAL A 114 -1.09 -29.88 8.80
C VAL A 114 0.27 -29.33 9.27
N ARG A 115 1.14 -28.93 8.33
CA ARG A 115 2.39 -28.21 8.67
C ARG A 115 2.04 -26.82 9.21
N ALA A 116 2.68 -26.43 10.29
CA ALA A 116 2.54 -25.10 10.88
C ALA A 116 3.88 -24.39 10.90
N ASP A 117 3.89 -23.14 10.46
CA ASP A 117 5.01 -22.22 10.65
C ASP A 117 4.62 -21.31 11.82
N ILE A 118 5.42 -21.32 12.89
CA ILE A 118 5.09 -20.77 14.21
C ILE A 118 6.07 -19.65 14.53
N GLU A 119 5.56 -18.42 14.63
CA GLU A 119 6.36 -17.24 14.94
C GLU A 119 6.10 -16.75 16.37
N PHE A 120 7.18 -16.61 17.13
CA PHE A 120 7.16 -16.14 18.51
C PHE A 120 7.66 -14.71 18.56
N TRP A 121 6.80 -13.78 18.99
CA TRP A 121 7.08 -12.34 19.03
C TRP A 121 6.86 -11.75 20.43
N THR A 122 7.61 -10.70 20.77
CA THR A 122 7.32 -9.92 22.00
C THR A 122 6.25 -8.85 21.71
N ALA A 123 5.34 -8.66 22.66
CA ALA A 123 4.30 -7.64 22.57
C ALA A 123 4.90 -6.23 22.60
N GLU A 124 6.01 -6.05 23.32
CA GLU A 124 6.74 -4.80 23.45
C GLU A 124 7.38 -4.39 22.11
N TYR A 125 7.88 -5.34 21.33
CA TYR A 125 8.37 -5.10 19.98
C TYR A 125 7.22 -4.70 19.04
N ILE A 126 6.08 -5.40 19.08
CA ILE A 126 4.90 -5.07 18.25
C ILE A 126 4.34 -3.69 18.60
N ASP A 127 4.17 -3.39 19.89
CA ASP A 127 3.70 -2.08 20.34
C ASP A 127 4.70 -0.97 19.96
N GLY A 128 6.00 -1.25 20.02
CA GLY A 128 7.07 -0.36 19.55
C GLY A 128 7.06 -0.13 18.04
N LEU A 129 6.87 -1.17 17.24
CA LEU A 129 6.73 -1.12 15.78
C LEU A 129 5.51 -0.31 15.36
N ILE A 130 4.33 -0.60 15.93
CA ILE A 130 3.11 0.17 15.68
C ILE A 130 3.30 1.63 16.12
N SER A 131 4.01 1.90 17.22
CA SER A 131 4.30 3.29 17.66
C SER A 131 5.14 4.09 16.66
N GLN A 132 6.01 3.45 15.87
CA GLN A 132 6.81 4.09 14.82
C GLN A 132 5.99 4.44 13.56
N THR A 133 4.83 3.80 13.37
CA THR A 133 3.92 4.10 12.25
C THR A 133 2.93 5.24 12.52
N ARG A 134 3.06 5.94 13.66
CA ARG A 134 2.13 7.00 14.10
C ARG A 134 2.38 8.34 13.37
N PRO A 135 1.42 9.28 13.42
CA PRO A 135 1.28 10.33 12.40
C PRO A 135 2.49 11.20 12.08
N ARG A 136 2.61 11.52 10.78
CA ARG A 136 3.50 12.50 10.14
C ARG A 136 4.13 13.54 11.09
N SER A 137 5.35 13.26 11.52
CA SER A 137 6.34 14.30 11.85
C SER A 137 7.43 14.32 10.77
N GLU A 138 7.96 15.50 10.45
CA GLU A 138 8.49 15.85 9.12
C GLU A 138 9.82 15.17 8.71
N ARG A 139 10.31 14.21 9.50
CA ARG A 139 11.67 13.64 9.40
C ARG A 139 11.79 12.42 8.46
N TYR A 140 10.76 12.12 7.67
CA TYR A 140 10.57 10.84 6.99
C TYR A 140 11.48 10.56 5.76
N LEU A 141 12.62 11.25 5.62
CA LEU A 141 13.60 11.01 4.54
C LEU A 141 14.90 10.31 5.00
N GLY A 142 15.03 10.00 6.29
CA GLY A 142 16.07 9.09 6.77
C GLY A 142 15.59 7.64 6.74
N ARG A 143 16.35 6.73 6.11
CA ARG A 143 16.07 5.28 6.08
C ARG A 143 16.03 4.56 7.45
N LYS A 144 16.04 5.29 8.57
CA LYS A 144 16.00 4.76 9.94
C LYS A 144 14.57 4.83 10.46
N GLY A 145 13.96 3.68 10.74
CA GLY A 145 12.57 3.59 11.22
C GLY A 145 11.55 3.21 10.14
N HIS A 146 11.99 2.70 8.99
CA HIS A 146 11.10 1.93 8.10
C HIS A 146 11.04 0.47 8.59
N PRO A 147 9.85 -0.11 8.76
CA PRO A 147 9.68 -1.55 8.95
C PRO A 147 10.41 -2.38 7.87
N THR A 148 11.14 -3.43 8.25
CA THR A 148 11.68 -4.43 7.31
C THR A 148 10.56 -5.22 6.61
N TYR A 149 10.89 -6.07 5.64
CA TYR A 149 9.87 -6.89 4.99
C TYR A 149 9.19 -7.87 5.98
N GLU A 150 9.94 -8.39 6.94
CA GLU A 150 9.46 -9.25 8.01
C GLU A 150 8.53 -8.49 8.98
N GLU A 151 8.90 -7.28 9.38
CA GLU A 151 8.03 -6.40 10.18
C GLU A 151 6.75 -5.99 9.41
N GLN A 152 6.85 -5.82 8.09
CA GLN A 152 5.69 -5.52 7.23
C GLN A 152 4.75 -6.71 7.09
N ASP A 153 5.27 -7.93 6.92
CA ASP A 153 4.43 -9.12 6.93
C ASP A 153 3.77 -9.28 8.30
N LEU A 154 4.50 -9.14 9.42
CA LEU A 154 3.89 -9.19 10.77
C LEU A 154 2.72 -8.21 10.93
N LEU A 155 2.87 -6.93 10.53
CA LEU A 155 1.79 -5.94 10.59
C LEU A 155 0.59 -6.32 9.71
N TYR A 156 0.83 -6.86 8.51
CA TYR A 156 -0.22 -7.44 7.68
C TYR A 156 -0.89 -8.65 8.36
N ARG A 157 -0.12 -9.58 8.91
CA ARG A 157 -0.60 -10.80 9.57
C ARG A 157 -1.42 -10.50 10.82
N LEU A 158 -1.04 -9.46 11.58
CA LEU A 158 -1.86 -8.89 12.66
C LEU A 158 -3.18 -8.32 12.12
N SER A 159 -3.13 -7.53 11.04
CA SER A 159 -4.32 -6.89 10.45
C SER A 159 -5.39 -7.90 10.01
N ILE A 160 -4.99 -9.02 9.38
CA ILE A 160 -5.93 -10.07 8.92
C ILE A 160 -6.16 -11.21 9.93
N GLY A 161 -5.29 -11.36 10.94
CA GLY A 161 -5.25 -12.56 11.81
C GLY A 161 -6.53 -12.84 12.59
N ARG A 162 -6.78 -14.11 12.90
CA ARG A 162 -7.88 -14.59 13.73
C ARG A 162 -7.33 -15.11 15.06
N ALA A 163 -7.66 -14.41 16.15
CA ALA A 163 -7.32 -14.86 17.50
C ALA A 163 -7.89 -16.25 17.80
N LEU A 164 -7.13 -17.02 18.55
CA LEU A 164 -7.54 -18.25 19.24
C LEU A 164 -7.57 -17.98 20.76
N SER A 165 -6.60 -17.21 21.26
CA SER A 165 -6.61 -16.57 22.58
C SER A 165 -6.17 -15.10 22.47
N GLY A 166 -6.36 -14.30 23.53
CA GLY A 166 -5.94 -12.89 23.54
C GLY A 166 -6.75 -11.95 22.62
N HIS A 167 -8.03 -12.26 22.39
CA HIS A 167 -8.93 -11.55 21.47
C HIS A 167 -8.88 -10.02 21.57
N ASP A 168 -8.97 -9.47 22.79
CA ASP A 168 -8.96 -8.02 23.02
C ASP A 168 -7.61 -7.39 22.65
N TRP A 169 -6.51 -8.10 22.90
CA TRP A 169 -5.17 -7.64 22.54
C TRP A 169 -5.03 -7.56 21.02
N LEU A 170 -5.39 -8.61 20.28
CA LEU A 170 -5.30 -8.59 18.81
C LEU A 170 -6.23 -7.52 18.20
N THR A 171 -7.45 -7.40 18.74
CA THR A 171 -8.45 -6.42 18.26
C THR A 171 -7.94 -4.99 18.42
N GLU A 172 -7.33 -4.67 19.57
CA GLU A 172 -6.70 -3.36 19.80
C GLU A 172 -5.51 -3.11 18.84
N ARG A 173 -4.71 -4.13 18.51
CA ARG A 173 -3.56 -3.95 17.59
C ARG A 173 -4.03 -3.78 16.15
N LYS A 174 -5.07 -4.48 15.71
CA LYS A 174 -5.75 -4.22 14.42
C LYS A 174 -6.23 -2.76 14.34
N ARG A 175 -6.93 -2.28 15.37
CA ARG A 175 -7.41 -0.90 15.46
C ARG A 175 -6.27 0.10 15.39
N GLN A 176 -5.19 -0.10 16.17
CA GLN A 176 -4.03 0.80 16.15
C GLN A 176 -3.28 0.82 14.80
N ILE A 177 -3.26 -0.28 14.04
CA ILE A 177 -2.69 -0.32 12.68
C ILE A 177 -3.59 0.41 11.68
N GLN A 178 -4.91 0.32 11.83
CA GLN A 178 -5.89 1.01 10.98
C GLN A 178 -5.96 2.52 11.26
N GLU A 179 -5.63 2.96 12.47
CA GLU A 179 -5.57 4.36 12.90
C GLU A 179 -4.17 5.00 12.76
N SER A 180 -3.18 4.30 12.20
CA SER A 180 -1.82 4.82 11.98
C SER A 180 -1.58 5.19 10.52
N ASP A 181 -0.45 5.86 10.24
CA ASP A 181 -0.04 6.21 8.87
C ASP A 181 0.50 4.97 8.11
N TYR A 182 0.50 3.77 8.70
CA TYR A 182 1.04 2.55 8.08
C TYR A 182 0.42 2.22 6.71
N PRO A 183 -0.91 2.27 6.49
CA PRO A 183 -1.50 1.99 5.18
C PRO A 183 -1.09 3.04 4.13
N ILE A 184 -1.01 4.31 4.54
CA ILE A 184 -0.53 5.43 3.73
C ILE A 184 0.95 5.21 3.35
N TRP A 185 1.79 4.78 4.30
CA TRP A 185 3.20 4.50 4.03
C TRP A 185 3.42 3.34 3.06
N ILE A 186 2.67 2.24 3.21
CA ILE A 186 2.73 1.12 2.26
C ILE A 186 2.25 1.58 0.86
N ALA A 187 1.23 2.44 0.78
CA ALA A 187 0.78 3.05 -0.47
C ALA A 187 1.85 3.97 -1.10
N GLU A 188 2.48 4.85 -0.31
CA GLU A 188 3.59 5.71 -0.75
C GLU A 188 4.81 4.87 -1.22
N ASN A 189 5.15 3.77 -0.55
CA ASN A 189 6.21 2.85 -0.97
C ASN A 189 5.92 2.22 -2.34
N HIS A 190 4.74 1.61 -2.52
CA HIS A 190 4.37 0.97 -3.79
C HIS A 190 4.26 1.99 -4.92
N LYS A 191 3.78 3.21 -4.63
CA LYS A 191 3.80 4.35 -5.56
C LYS A 191 5.23 4.70 -5.99
N VAL A 192 6.14 4.95 -5.04
CA VAL A 192 7.53 5.32 -5.34
C VAL A 192 8.26 4.20 -6.09
N HIS A 193 8.04 2.93 -5.73
CA HIS A 193 8.58 1.79 -6.47
C HIS A 193 8.09 1.78 -7.93
N GLY A 194 6.77 1.92 -8.12
CA GLY A 194 6.14 1.98 -9.43
C GLY A 194 6.54 3.18 -10.29
N GLU A 195 6.81 4.34 -9.69
CA GLU A 195 7.30 5.54 -10.37
C GLU A 195 8.75 5.38 -10.86
N ASN A 196 9.61 4.70 -10.10
CA ASN A 196 10.94 4.31 -10.61
C ASN A 196 10.81 3.37 -11.82
N GLN A 197 9.88 2.42 -11.77
CA GLN A 197 9.60 1.51 -12.89
C GLN A 197 9.09 2.27 -14.13
N LEU A 198 8.35 3.39 -13.97
CA LEU A 198 7.98 4.27 -15.09
C LEU A 198 9.18 5.03 -15.68
N GLU A 199 10.16 5.45 -14.85
CA GLU A 199 11.40 6.09 -15.31
C GLU A 199 12.22 5.12 -16.19
N ASP A 200 12.43 3.89 -15.72
CA ASP A 200 13.12 2.82 -16.47
C ASP A 200 12.38 2.44 -17.77
N LEU A 201 11.05 2.29 -17.71
CA LEU A 201 10.18 1.94 -18.86
C LEU A 201 10.33 2.94 -20.00
N VAL A 202 10.33 4.24 -19.70
CA VAL A 202 10.48 5.29 -20.72
C VAL A 202 11.85 5.19 -21.40
N GLY A 203 12.92 4.84 -20.66
CA GLY A 203 14.24 4.57 -21.22
C GLY A 203 14.29 3.33 -22.13
N MET A 204 13.64 2.23 -21.72
CA MET A 204 13.52 1.01 -22.53
C MET A 204 12.73 1.26 -23.82
N TYR A 205 11.60 1.98 -23.72
CA TYR A 205 10.77 2.33 -24.88
C TYR A 205 11.50 3.25 -25.86
N ALA A 206 12.17 4.30 -25.36
CA ALA A 206 12.94 5.24 -26.18
C ALA A 206 14.16 4.61 -26.87
N SER A 207 14.70 3.52 -26.31
CA SER A 207 15.77 2.70 -26.93
C SER A 207 15.24 1.57 -27.82
N ASN A 208 13.91 1.50 -28.04
CA ASN A 208 13.21 0.49 -28.82
C ASN A 208 13.37 -0.95 -28.28
N ASP A 209 13.69 -1.13 -26.99
CA ASP A 209 13.50 -2.41 -26.28
C ASP A 209 12.06 -2.51 -25.76
N ILE A 210 11.15 -2.66 -26.72
CA ILE A 210 9.71 -2.74 -26.48
C ILE A 210 9.36 -3.90 -25.53
N LYS A 211 10.08 -5.04 -25.60
CA LYS A 211 9.78 -6.21 -24.77
C LYS A 211 10.11 -5.99 -23.30
N SER A 212 11.24 -5.35 -23.00
CA SER A 212 11.57 -4.97 -21.63
C SER A 212 10.62 -3.89 -21.11
N ALA A 213 10.27 -2.90 -21.96
CA ALA A 213 9.27 -1.90 -21.61
C ALA A 213 7.89 -2.52 -21.32
N THR A 214 7.48 -3.56 -22.07
CA THR A 214 6.22 -4.30 -21.85
C THR A 214 6.18 -4.97 -20.48
N LEU A 215 7.25 -5.69 -20.10
CA LEU A 215 7.32 -6.31 -18.77
C LEU A 215 7.34 -5.26 -17.66
N MET A 216 8.11 -4.18 -17.82
CA MET A 216 8.17 -3.08 -16.86
C MET A 216 6.82 -2.35 -16.72
N ALA A 217 6.03 -2.23 -17.80
CA ALA A 217 4.70 -1.63 -17.78
C ALA A 217 3.72 -2.46 -16.93
N ARG A 218 3.70 -3.79 -17.10
CA ARG A 218 2.91 -4.70 -16.26
C ARG A 218 3.32 -4.60 -14.78
N ASP A 219 4.62 -4.53 -14.51
CA ASP A 219 5.14 -4.55 -13.14
C ASP A 219 4.91 -3.20 -12.43
N SER A 220 5.08 -2.08 -13.13
CA SER A 220 4.65 -0.75 -12.64
C SER A 220 3.14 -0.68 -12.40
N TYR A 221 2.32 -1.24 -13.29
CA TYR A 221 0.86 -1.33 -13.08
C TYR A 221 0.50 -2.22 -11.88
N THR A 222 1.26 -3.29 -11.63
CA THR A 222 1.11 -4.13 -10.44
C THR A 222 1.43 -3.35 -9.16
N SER A 223 2.51 -2.56 -9.16
CA SER A 223 2.83 -1.62 -8.07
C SER A 223 1.73 -0.58 -7.86
N ALA A 224 1.08 -0.10 -8.93
CA ALA A 224 -0.05 0.83 -8.84
C ALA A 224 -1.28 0.21 -8.18
N LEU A 225 -1.61 -1.05 -8.55
CA LEU A 225 -2.68 -1.82 -7.92
C LEU A 225 -2.39 -2.07 -6.42
N GLN A 226 -1.14 -2.38 -6.06
CA GLN A 226 -0.75 -2.52 -4.65
C GLN A 226 -0.87 -1.18 -3.88
N ALA A 227 -0.51 -0.05 -4.50
CA ALA A 227 -0.60 1.27 -3.87
C ALA A 227 -2.05 1.65 -3.54
N ILE A 228 -3.01 1.44 -4.46
CA ILE A 228 -4.43 1.74 -4.19
C ILE A 228 -5.07 0.73 -3.21
N LEU A 229 -4.67 -0.54 -3.24
CA LEU A 229 -5.08 -1.54 -2.25
C LEU A 229 -4.62 -1.15 -0.83
N ALA A 230 -3.34 -0.77 -0.68
CA ALA A 230 -2.78 -0.32 0.59
C ALA A 230 -3.46 0.94 1.11
N PHE A 231 -3.78 1.91 0.23
CA PHE A 231 -4.55 3.10 0.60
C PHE A 231 -5.98 2.75 1.07
N GLN A 232 -6.60 1.69 0.51
CA GLN A 232 -7.88 1.14 1.00
C GLN A 232 -7.73 0.25 2.26
N GLY A 233 -6.55 0.17 2.87
CA GLY A 233 -6.29 -0.56 4.12
C GLY A 233 -5.78 -1.99 3.96
N ASP A 234 -5.59 -2.48 2.72
CA ASP A 234 -4.98 -3.79 2.47
C ASP A 234 -3.45 -3.67 2.45
N VAL A 235 -2.87 -3.67 3.65
CA VAL A 235 -1.45 -3.42 3.92
C VAL A 235 -0.51 -4.60 3.61
N SER A 236 -0.91 -5.58 2.78
CA SER A 236 -0.04 -6.72 2.47
C SER A 236 1.14 -6.32 1.58
N PRO A 237 2.40 -6.53 2.03
CA PRO A 237 3.61 -6.14 1.29
C PRO A 237 3.89 -7.03 0.05
N SER A 238 3.09 -8.08 -0.16
CA SER A 238 3.30 -9.09 -1.18
C SER A 238 2.39 -8.91 -2.41
N GLY A 239 2.90 -9.24 -3.61
CA GLY A 239 2.07 -9.40 -4.81
C GLY A 239 1.22 -10.68 -4.82
N LYS A 240 1.42 -11.58 -3.84
CA LYS A 240 0.66 -12.83 -3.71
C LYS A 240 -0.83 -12.53 -3.53
N TRP A 241 -1.68 -13.35 -4.17
CA TRP A 241 -3.14 -13.25 -4.11
C TRP A 241 -3.76 -11.92 -4.61
N ILE A 242 -3.04 -11.08 -5.36
CA ILE A 242 -3.55 -9.78 -5.82
C ILE A 242 -4.93 -9.86 -6.50
N ALA A 243 -5.21 -10.91 -7.27
CA ALA A 243 -6.55 -11.11 -7.87
C ALA A 243 -7.68 -11.26 -6.84
N HIS A 244 -7.44 -11.91 -5.70
CA HIS A 244 -8.42 -12.03 -4.61
C HIS A 244 -8.52 -10.73 -3.79
N ARG A 245 -7.39 -10.05 -3.57
CA ARG A 245 -7.35 -8.72 -2.93
C ARG A 245 -8.20 -7.71 -3.71
N LEU A 246 -7.99 -7.62 -5.03
CA LEU A 246 -8.79 -6.81 -5.95
C LEU A 246 -10.27 -7.18 -5.98
N ALA A 247 -10.60 -8.47 -5.83
CA ALA A 247 -12.00 -8.93 -5.79
C ALA A 247 -12.74 -8.60 -4.48
N GLN A 248 -12.02 -8.35 -3.39
CA GLN A 248 -12.60 -7.89 -2.11
C GLN A 248 -12.55 -6.37 -1.95
N ALA A 249 -11.64 -5.69 -2.66
CA ALA A 249 -11.48 -4.24 -2.62
C ALA A 249 -12.59 -3.50 -3.37
N LYS A 250 -13.06 -2.39 -2.79
CA LYS A 250 -14.10 -1.53 -3.39
C LYS A 250 -13.44 -0.44 -4.23
N LEU A 251 -12.77 -0.86 -5.30
CA LEU A 251 -12.14 0.03 -6.26
C LEU A 251 -13.20 0.67 -7.18
N GLY A 252 -13.24 2.01 -7.21
CA GLY A 252 -14.01 2.74 -8.23
C GLY A 252 -13.34 2.76 -9.61
N HIS A 253 -12.00 2.66 -9.63
CA HIS A 253 -11.16 2.49 -10.82
C HIS A 253 -9.79 1.95 -10.34
N PRO A 254 -9.09 1.06 -11.09
CA PRO A 254 -9.56 0.35 -12.29
C PRO A 254 -10.63 -0.69 -11.95
N SER A 255 -11.32 -1.19 -12.97
CA SER A 255 -12.19 -2.36 -12.80
C SER A 255 -11.37 -3.64 -12.62
N ILE A 256 -11.92 -4.67 -11.97
CA ILE A 256 -11.25 -5.98 -11.82
C ILE A 256 -10.90 -6.58 -13.19
N GLU A 257 -11.76 -6.41 -14.20
CA GLU A 257 -11.58 -6.96 -15.55
C GLU A 257 -10.49 -6.20 -16.34
N GLU A 258 -10.37 -4.88 -16.15
CA GLU A 258 -9.26 -4.06 -16.67
C GLU A 258 -7.93 -4.44 -16.00
N ALA A 259 -7.94 -4.55 -14.67
CA ALA A 259 -6.77 -4.95 -13.91
C ALA A 259 -6.28 -6.35 -14.32
N TRP A 260 -7.22 -7.30 -14.50
CA TRP A 260 -6.92 -8.65 -14.95
C TRP A 260 -6.42 -8.70 -16.39
N ALA A 261 -6.96 -7.87 -17.30
CA ALA A 261 -6.44 -7.74 -18.67
C ALA A 261 -4.94 -7.38 -18.69
N VAL A 262 -4.54 -6.38 -17.90
CA VAL A 262 -3.13 -5.94 -17.83
C VAL A 262 -2.26 -6.97 -17.13
N LEU A 263 -2.68 -7.48 -15.96
CA LEU A 263 -1.91 -8.47 -15.18
C LEU A 263 -1.64 -9.75 -15.96
N THR A 264 -2.60 -10.20 -16.78
CA THR A 264 -2.44 -11.37 -17.67
C THR A 264 -1.86 -11.03 -19.04
N MET A 265 -1.60 -9.76 -19.33
CA MET A 265 -1.15 -9.25 -20.64
C MET A 265 -2.10 -9.63 -21.79
N ARG A 266 -3.40 -9.83 -21.49
CA ARG A 266 -4.43 -10.28 -22.43
C ARG A 266 -4.75 -9.23 -23.50
N ASP A 267 -4.60 -7.95 -23.17
CA ASP A 267 -4.79 -6.83 -24.11
C ASP A 267 -3.47 -6.31 -24.71
N CYS A 268 -2.37 -7.10 -24.62
CA CYS A 268 -1.03 -6.70 -25.06
C CYS A 268 -0.89 -6.57 -26.58
N THR A 269 -1.29 -5.43 -27.12
CA THR A 269 -1.14 -5.05 -28.54
C THR A 269 0.13 -4.21 -28.75
N GLU A 270 1.23 -4.87 -29.08
CA GLU A 270 2.50 -4.22 -29.46
C GLU A 270 2.32 -3.32 -30.71
N PRO A 271 3.05 -2.18 -30.82
CA PRO A 271 4.13 -1.73 -29.96
C PRO A 271 3.72 -0.72 -28.87
N ASP A 272 2.52 -0.13 -28.93
CA ASP A 272 2.15 1.02 -28.07
C ASP A 272 1.66 0.63 -26.67
N TRP A 273 1.36 -0.65 -26.43
CA TRP A 273 0.83 -1.15 -25.16
C TRP A 273 1.66 -0.77 -23.91
N PRO A 274 3.01 -0.77 -23.91
CA PRO A 274 3.80 -0.34 -22.75
C PRO A 274 3.47 1.09 -22.32
N MET A 275 3.35 2.01 -23.28
CA MET A 275 3.05 3.42 -23.02
C MET A 275 1.56 3.67 -22.74
N ALA A 276 0.66 2.80 -23.19
CA ALA A 276 -0.74 2.81 -22.77
C ALA A 276 -0.87 2.36 -21.31
N THR A 277 -0.26 1.22 -20.96
CA THR A 277 -0.27 0.65 -19.61
C THR A 277 0.48 1.53 -18.60
N ALA A 278 1.59 2.17 -18.99
CA ALA A 278 2.29 3.18 -18.19
C ALA A 278 1.35 4.32 -17.75
N ARG A 279 0.52 4.84 -18.66
CA ARG A 279 -0.49 5.87 -18.32
C ARG A 279 -1.59 5.33 -17.42
N ARG A 280 -2.06 4.08 -17.63
CA ARG A 280 -3.03 3.46 -16.71
C ARG A 280 -2.46 3.35 -15.28
N ALA A 281 -1.21 2.93 -15.14
CA ALA A 281 -0.51 2.89 -13.85
C ALA A 281 -0.35 4.29 -13.23
N HIS A 282 0.07 5.27 -14.03
CA HIS A 282 0.24 6.66 -13.60
C HIS A 282 -1.05 7.26 -13.05
N ARG A 283 -2.21 7.09 -13.73
CA ARG A 283 -3.51 7.58 -13.22
C ARG A 283 -3.91 6.96 -11.87
N ILE A 284 -3.49 5.72 -11.59
CA ILE A 284 -3.70 5.09 -10.28
C ILE A 284 -2.74 5.69 -9.22
N PHE A 285 -1.46 5.90 -9.53
CA PHE A 285 -0.53 6.63 -8.64
C PHE A 285 -1.00 8.05 -8.33
N LEU A 286 -1.59 8.74 -9.32
CA LEU A 286 -2.17 10.07 -9.16
C LEU A 286 -3.43 10.05 -8.31
N THR A 287 -4.29 9.04 -8.46
CA THR A 287 -5.44 8.83 -7.56
C THR A 287 -4.95 8.65 -6.11
N VAL A 288 -3.96 7.78 -5.90
CA VAL A 288 -3.34 7.57 -4.57
C VAL A 288 -2.72 8.87 -4.04
N GLU A 289 -2.02 9.65 -4.88
CA GLU A 289 -1.45 10.94 -4.47
C GLU A 289 -2.52 11.97 -4.09
N GLN A 290 -3.60 12.10 -4.87
CA GLN A 290 -4.71 13.02 -4.60
C GLN A 290 -5.43 12.68 -3.28
N GLU A 291 -5.72 11.39 -3.04
CA GLU A 291 -6.42 10.92 -1.84
C GLU A 291 -5.52 11.03 -0.59
N ILE A 292 -4.24 10.65 -0.67
CA ILE A 292 -3.22 10.85 0.41
C ILE A 292 -2.96 12.35 0.68
N SER A 293 -3.18 13.18 -0.33
CA SER A 293 -3.10 14.64 -0.22
C SER A 293 -4.37 15.28 0.36
N GLY A 294 -5.46 14.52 0.51
CA GLY A 294 -6.74 15.04 0.97
C GLY A 294 -7.47 15.94 -0.04
N HIS A 295 -7.13 15.85 -1.32
CA HIS A 295 -7.70 16.72 -2.36
C HIS A 295 -9.07 16.18 -2.82
N SER A 296 -10.14 16.88 -2.46
CA SER A 296 -11.50 16.54 -2.85
C SER A 296 -11.66 16.56 -4.37
N ARG A 297 -11.81 15.36 -4.98
CA ARG A 297 -11.93 15.15 -6.44
C ARG A 297 -12.77 16.26 -7.10
N CYS A 298 -12.19 16.95 -8.06
CA CYS A 298 -12.93 17.96 -8.79
C CYS A 298 -14.01 17.27 -9.64
N GLY A 299 -15.22 17.82 -9.70
CA GLY A 299 -16.36 17.24 -10.42
C GLY A 299 -16.27 17.42 -11.93
N THR A 300 -15.07 17.27 -12.49
CA THR A 300 -14.72 17.51 -13.88
C THR A 300 -15.11 16.32 -14.76
N THR A 301 -15.77 16.61 -15.88
CA THR A 301 -15.95 15.64 -16.97
C THR A 301 -14.63 15.51 -17.73
N GLU A 302 -14.22 14.29 -18.08
CA GLU A 302 -12.95 14.05 -18.78
C GLU A 302 -12.77 14.96 -20.00
N SER A 303 -11.67 15.71 -20.03
CA SER A 303 -11.32 16.59 -21.15
C SER A 303 -10.14 16.00 -21.93
N HIS A 304 -10.23 15.94 -23.26
CA HIS A 304 -9.12 15.51 -24.12
C HIS A 304 -7.98 16.55 -24.22
N HIS A 305 -8.00 17.58 -23.38
CA HIS A 305 -7.05 18.69 -23.33
C HIS A 305 -6.57 18.95 -21.89
N GLY A 306 -6.68 17.96 -21.02
CA GLY A 306 -6.11 18.01 -19.68
C GLY A 306 -4.59 18.01 -19.71
N ILE A 307 -3.98 18.54 -18.65
CA ILE A 307 -2.53 18.70 -18.53
C ILE A 307 -1.94 17.42 -17.96
N GLU A 308 -1.13 16.67 -18.73
CA GLU A 308 -0.53 15.40 -18.32
C GLU A 308 0.91 15.60 -17.79
N ARG A 309 1.19 15.21 -16.53
CA ARG A 309 2.56 15.06 -16.01
C ARG A 309 3.43 14.17 -16.90
N ARG A 310 4.70 14.52 -17.05
CA ARG A 310 5.71 13.61 -17.60
C ARG A 310 5.82 12.34 -16.74
N LEU A 311 5.78 11.18 -17.38
CA LEU A 311 5.99 9.87 -16.74
C LEU A 311 7.36 9.79 -16.03
N GLY A 312 7.42 9.03 -14.94
CA GLY A 312 8.63 8.84 -14.12
C GLY A 312 8.96 9.99 -13.16
N VAL A 313 8.23 11.11 -13.18
CA VAL A 313 8.45 12.22 -12.25
C VAL A 313 7.84 11.91 -10.88
N ARG A 314 8.68 11.49 -9.94
CA ARG A 314 8.32 11.16 -8.55
C ARG A 314 7.84 12.38 -7.75
N THR A 315 7.00 12.11 -6.74
CA THR A 315 6.67 13.07 -5.67
C THR A 315 6.91 12.50 -4.28
N TYR A 316 7.36 13.35 -3.36
CA TYR A 316 7.32 13.10 -1.92
C TYR A 316 7.10 14.42 -1.16
N ARG A 317 6.51 14.35 0.04
CA ARG A 317 6.24 15.52 0.90
C ARG A 317 7.34 15.72 1.95
N ILE A 318 7.68 16.97 2.27
CA ILE A 318 8.54 17.38 3.40
C ILE A 318 7.97 18.68 3.97
N GLU A 319 7.80 18.83 5.29
CA GLU A 319 7.47 20.13 5.91
C GLU A 319 6.23 20.82 5.29
N GLY A 320 5.23 20.04 4.86
CA GLY A 320 4.04 20.51 4.12
C GLY A 320 4.27 20.80 2.62
N ASP A 321 5.51 21.02 2.20
CA ASP A 321 5.91 21.22 0.81
C ASP A 321 5.89 19.91 0.00
N THR A 322 5.67 20.04 -1.30
CA THR A 322 5.79 18.95 -2.29
C THR A 322 7.13 19.05 -3.00
N ILE A 323 7.88 17.94 -3.02
CA ILE A 323 9.12 17.81 -3.78
C ILE A 323 8.85 17.00 -5.03
N ILE A 324 9.02 17.63 -6.18
CA ILE A 324 8.92 17.04 -7.51
C ILE A 324 10.33 16.56 -7.90
N ALA A 325 10.56 15.26 -7.75
CA ALA A 325 11.89 14.65 -7.72
C ALA A 325 12.33 14.07 -9.07
N ASP A 326 12.42 14.98 -10.04
CA ASP A 326 13.18 14.83 -11.28
C ASP A 326 14.68 15.10 -11.07
N VAL A 327 15.50 14.98 -12.13
CA VAL A 327 16.94 15.29 -12.19
C VAL A 327 17.29 16.65 -11.56
N THR A 328 16.38 17.63 -11.63
CA THR A 328 16.55 19.01 -11.14
C THR A 328 15.95 19.29 -9.74
N LYS A 329 15.20 18.36 -9.14
CA LYS A 329 14.54 18.45 -7.83
C LYS A 329 13.84 19.79 -7.53
N CYS A 330 12.62 19.98 -8.02
CA CYS A 330 11.85 21.17 -7.69
C CYS A 330 11.14 21.02 -6.32
N ARG A 331 11.45 21.90 -5.35
CA ARG A 331 10.64 22.09 -4.13
C ARG A 331 9.55 23.12 -4.41
N THR A 332 8.32 22.86 -4.00
CA THR A 332 7.21 23.82 -4.12
C THR A 332 6.27 23.73 -2.93
N ASN A 333 5.62 24.85 -2.62
CA ASN A 333 4.62 24.91 -1.55
C ASN A 333 3.32 24.20 -1.95
N ALA A 334 2.33 24.17 -1.05
CA ALA A 334 1.08 23.48 -1.36
C ALA A 334 0.17 24.19 -2.40
N VAL A 335 0.50 25.39 -2.95
CA VAL A 335 -0.13 25.80 -4.24
C VAL A 335 0.40 24.86 -5.31
N GLY A 336 1.73 24.78 -5.43
CA GLY A 336 2.38 24.00 -6.47
C GLY A 336 2.10 22.52 -6.31
N GLY A 337 2.07 22.00 -5.07
CA GLY A 337 1.69 20.62 -4.77
C GLY A 337 0.25 20.29 -5.21
N TYR A 338 -0.71 21.18 -4.97
CA TYR A 338 -2.09 21.01 -5.42
C TYR A 338 -2.25 21.14 -6.93
N ILE A 339 -1.67 22.18 -7.54
CA ILE A 339 -1.67 22.37 -9.00
C ILE A 339 -1.06 21.15 -9.69
N TRP A 340 0.09 20.67 -9.19
CA TRP A 340 0.75 19.46 -9.66
C TRP A 340 -0.10 18.20 -9.48
N SER A 341 -0.86 18.08 -8.38
CA SER A 341 -1.80 16.97 -8.16
C SER A 341 -2.92 16.87 -9.19
N LEU A 342 -3.28 17.99 -9.83
CA LEU A 342 -4.29 18.07 -10.89
C LEU A 342 -3.69 18.07 -12.32
N CYS A 343 -2.37 17.92 -12.46
CA CYS A 343 -1.73 17.65 -13.77
C CYS A 343 -1.89 16.17 -14.18
N ASP A 344 -3.12 15.65 -14.15
CA ASP A 344 -3.46 14.23 -14.29
C ASP A 344 -3.90 13.81 -15.71
N GLY A 345 -3.81 14.71 -16.69
CA GLY A 345 -4.29 14.53 -18.05
C GLY A 345 -5.81 14.65 -18.21
N ILE A 346 -6.56 14.91 -17.11
CA ILE A 346 -8.02 15.07 -17.11
C ILE A 346 -8.38 16.55 -17.01
N HIS A 347 -7.75 17.29 -16.08
CA HIS A 347 -8.05 18.69 -15.80
C HIS A 347 -7.36 19.64 -16.79
N ALA A 348 -8.12 20.50 -17.45
CA ALA A 348 -7.59 21.61 -18.23
C ALA A 348 -7.12 22.77 -17.32
N GLU A 349 -6.36 23.72 -17.86
CA GLU A 349 -5.84 24.88 -17.12
C GLU A 349 -6.93 25.67 -16.36
N ALA A 350 -8.11 25.85 -16.99
CA ALA A 350 -9.27 26.48 -16.39
C ALA A 350 -9.99 25.61 -15.35
N ASP A 351 -9.82 24.29 -15.37
CA ASP A 351 -10.34 23.40 -14.33
C ASP A 351 -9.48 23.51 -13.08
N ILE A 352 -8.15 23.36 -13.21
CA ILE A 352 -7.20 23.51 -12.11
C ILE A 352 -7.43 24.86 -11.39
N ALA A 353 -7.62 25.95 -12.14
CA ALA A 353 -7.94 27.27 -11.58
C ALA A 353 -9.28 27.32 -10.82
N ARG A 354 -10.31 26.59 -11.28
CA ARG A 354 -11.61 26.49 -10.57
C ARG A 354 -11.51 25.65 -9.31
N CYS A 355 -10.82 24.50 -9.36
CA CYS A 355 -10.62 23.62 -8.21
C CYS A 355 -9.79 24.35 -7.13
N LEU A 356 -8.70 25.02 -7.54
CA LEU A 356 -7.88 25.86 -6.67
C LEU A 356 -8.69 27.02 -6.06
N ALA A 357 -9.49 27.75 -6.84
CA ALA A 357 -10.33 28.83 -6.30
C ALA A 357 -11.36 28.32 -5.27
N ARG A 358 -12.00 27.18 -5.57
CA ARG A 358 -12.99 26.51 -4.71
C ARG A 358 -12.37 26.11 -3.38
N ASP A 359 -11.29 25.34 -3.41
CA ASP A 359 -10.73 24.74 -2.20
C ASP A 359 -9.98 25.80 -1.39
N PHE A 360 -9.24 26.71 -2.04
CA PHE A 360 -8.28 27.58 -1.36
C PHE A 360 -8.86 28.95 -0.99
N GLY A 361 -10.16 29.17 -1.23
CA GLY A 361 -10.85 30.43 -0.94
C GLY A 361 -10.36 31.64 -1.77
N LEU A 362 -9.63 31.39 -2.86
CA LEU A 362 -9.09 32.42 -3.74
C LEU A 362 -10.17 32.95 -4.68
N ASN A 363 -10.07 34.22 -5.07
CA ASN A 363 -10.89 34.72 -6.18
C ASN A 363 -10.40 34.13 -7.51
N SER A 364 -11.28 34.03 -8.50
CA SER A 364 -11.01 33.32 -9.76
C SER A 364 -9.91 33.94 -10.62
N ALA A 365 -9.56 35.22 -10.44
CA ALA A 365 -8.45 35.86 -11.15
C ALA A 365 -7.11 35.46 -10.51
N ASP A 366 -6.96 35.61 -9.20
CA ASP A 366 -5.74 35.21 -8.46
C ASP A 366 -5.43 33.71 -8.66
N ALA A 367 -6.46 32.86 -8.61
CA ALA A 367 -6.31 31.43 -8.85
C ALA A 367 -5.87 31.11 -10.29
N ALA A 368 -6.41 31.81 -11.29
CA ALA A 368 -5.98 31.66 -12.68
C ALA A 368 -4.54 32.17 -12.90
N GLU A 369 -4.14 33.27 -12.26
CA GLU A 369 -2.77 33.79 -12.34
C GLU A 369 -1.76 32.81 -11.73
N TYR A 370 -2.02 32.27 -10.53
CA TYR A 370 -1.16 31.26 -9.90
C TYR A 370 -1.06 30.00 -10.75
N VAL A 371 -2.17 29.51 -11.32
CA VAL A 371 -2.17 28.33 -12.20
C VAL A 371 -1.38 28.58 -13.48
N THR A 372 -1.65 29.69 -14.19
CA THR A 372 -0.91 30.05 -15.42
C THR A 372 0.60 30.14 -15.14
N SER A 373 0.98 30.78 -14.03
CA SER A 373 2.36 30.97 -13.61
C SER A 373 3.06 29.63 -13.28
N ALA A 374 2.45 28.81 -12.43
CA ALA A 374 2.99 27.50 -12.05
C ALA A 374 3.12 26.55 -13.26
N LEU A 375 2.12 26.51 -14.14
CA LEU A 375 2.17 25.68 -15.34
C LEU A 375 3.22 26.18 -16.34
N SER A 376 3.46 27.49 -16.44
CA SER A 376 4.56 28.05 -17.24
C SER A 376 5.93 27.58 -16.75
N ASP A 377 6.15 27.58 -15.43
CA ASP A 377 7.37 27.08 -14.79
C ASP A 377 7.55 25.55 -14.95
N LEU A 378 6.47 24.77 -14.79
CA LEU A 378 6.49 23.32 -15.02
C LEU A 378 6.79 22.95 -16.49
N ARG A 379 6.20 23.68 -17.45
CA ARG A 379 6.49 23.55 -18.90
C ARG A 379 7.96 23.91 -19.20
N ALA A 380 8.47 25.00 -18.63
CA ALA A 380 9.85 25.43 -18.79
C ALA A 380 10.87 24.42 -18.21
N LYS A 381 10.45 23.59 -17.24
CA LYS A 381 11.24 22.51 -16.65
C LYS A 381 11.04 21.14 -17.34
N GLY A 382 10.11 21.01 -18.28
CA GLY A 382 9.80 19.73 -18.94
C GLY A 382 9.17 18.70 -17.99
N LEU A 383 8.31 19.16 -17.08
CA LEU A 383 7.61 18.33 -16.08
C LEU A 383 6.14 18.05 -16.47
N ILE A 384 5.58 18.86 -17.37
CA ILE A 384 4.29 18.76 -18.07
C ILE A 384 4.47 19.22 -19.53
#